data_AF-A0A954IQN0-F1
#
_entry.id   AF-A0A954IQN0-F1
#
_cell.length_a   1.000
_cell.length_b   1.000
_cell.length_c   1.000
_cell.angle_alpha   90.00
_cell.angle_beta   90.00
_cell.angle_gamma   90.00
#
_symmetry.space_group_name_H-M   'P 1'
#
loop_
_entity.id
_entity.type
_entity.pdbx_description
1 polymer ?
#
loop_
_entity_poly.entity_id
_entity_poly.type
_entity_poly.pdbx_seq_one_letter_code
_entity_poly.pdbx_strand_id
1 'polypeptide(L)'
;DSLEEAKKHWEEVDKSEAESATAIQARVTIKGVDEDSFWQRVEVTEADSDGNASDVYQQATFRVRGFIGGPADLTTSQLAQLMQRIVDVESPVHTDEIGRRCITILGQGRLVASLKQKVVSAAAQLQQQGLVVHRGDFVYTKEQSYFPVRNRRELDNANLRKVSYIAPEELRAAVLTVITEHIGTDEAETMSSVAKMLGVSNSQPFQNAVRSAIASLTQEHAIEERAGKLFVGG
;
A
#
# COMPACT_ATOMS: atom_id res chain seq x y z
N ASP A 1 12.11 -48.05 42.11
CA ASP A 1 12.60 -47.76 40.76
C ASP A 1 11.50 -47.34 39.81
N SER A 2 11.08 -46.07 39.90
CA SER A 2 10.16 -45.43 38.92
C SER A 2 10.44 -43.93 38.81
N LEU A 3 11.05 -43.34 39.83
CA LEU A 3 11.53 -41.95 39.84
C LEU A 3 12.87 -41.76 39.12
N GLU A 4 13.75 -42.77 39.11
CA GLU A 4 15.03 -42.71 38.37
C GLU A 4 14.83 -42.82 36.85
N GLU A 5 13.92 -43.68 36.41
CA GLU A 5 13.61 -43.84 34.98
C GLU A 5 12.99 -42.57 34.38
N ALA A 6 12.14 -41.88 35.14
CA ALA A 6 11.56 -40.61 34.72
C ALA A 6 12.63 -39.51 34.58
N LYS A 7 13.60 -39.40 35.51
CA LYS A 7 14.69 -38.42 35.40
C LYS A 7 15.57 -38.65 34.18
N LYS A 8 15.90 -39.92 33.91
CA LYS A 8 16.72 -40.30 32.77
C LYS A 8 16.05 -39.98 31.43
N HIS A 9 14.73 -40.14 31.35
CA HIS A 9 13.96 -39.79 30.16
C HIS A 9 13.98 -38.28 29.85
N TRP A 10 13.85 -37.43 30.87
CA TRP A 10 13.91 -35.97 30.68
C TRP A 10 15.34 -35.47 30.37
N GLU A 11 16.38 -36.08 30.93
CA GLU A 11 17.77 -35.77 30.59
C GLU A 11 18.14 -36.13 29.14
N GLU A 12 17.60 -37.23 28.60
CA GLU A 12 17.79 -37.62 27.20
C GLU A 12 17.06 -36.67 26.22
N VAL A 13 15.88 -36.17 26.62
CA VAL A 13 15.11 -35.19 25.83
C VAL A 13 15.81 -33.84 25.78
N ASP A 14 16.29 -33.32 26.92
CA ASP A 14 17.01 -32.04 26.97
C ASP A 14 18.33 -32.09 26.18
N LYS A 15 19.02 -33.23 26.23
CA LYS A 15 20.25 -33.43 25.44
C LYS A 15 19.96 -33.49 23.93
N SER A 16 18.87 -34.15 23.53
CA SER A 16 18.37 -34.18 22.15
C SER A 16 17.98 -32.77 21.63
N GLU A 17 17.33 -31.96 22.47
CA GLU A 17 16.97 -30.58 22.12
C GLU A 17 18.20 -29.67 22.01
N ALA A 18 19.19 -29.83 22.90
CA ALA A 18 20.44 -29.08 22.85
C ALA A 18 21.30 -29.44 21.63
N GLU A 19 21.38 -30.73 21.27
CA GLU A 19 22.08 -31.20 20.07
C GLU A 19 21.36 -30.74 18.79
N SER A 20 20.02 -30.74 18.79
CA SER A 20 19.21 -30.20 17.68
C SER A 20 19.36 -28.68 17.52
N ALA A 21 19.38 -27.92 18.62
CA ALA A 21 19.60 -26.47 18.61
C ALA A 21 21.01 -26.10 18.11
N THR A 22 22.03 -26.88 18.53
CA THR A 22 23.42 -26.70 18.09
C THR A 22 23.59 -27.05 16.60
N ALA A 23 22.91 -28.11 16.12
CA ALA A 23 22.90 -28.47 14.69
C ALA A 23 22.20 -27.42 13.82
N ILE A 24 21.16 -26.75 14.33
CA ILE A 24 20.49 -25.62 13.65
C ILE A 24 21.42 -24.40 13.59
N GLN A 25 22.10 -24.05 14.69
CA GLN A 25 23.06 -22.94 14.70
C GLN A 25 24.28 -23.18 13.79
N ALA A 26 24.79 -24.42 13.73
CA ALA A 26 25.90 -24.78 12.84
C ALA A 26 25.50 -24.71 11.34
N ARG A 27 24.22 -24.92 11.01
CA ARG A 27 23.72 -24.82 9.62
C ARG A 27 23.47 -23.38 9.14
N VAL A 28 23.51 -22.39 10.03
CA VAL A 28 23.23 -20.96 9.74
C VAL A 28 24.52 -20.12 9.61
N THR A 29 25.69 -20.75 9.45
CA THR A 29 26.88 -20.00 9.00
C THR A 29 26.84 -19.82 7.48
N ILE A 30 26.04 -18.87 7.00
CA ILE A 30 26.05 -18.45 5.60
C ILE A 30 27.15 -17.39 5.44
N LYS A 31 28.29 -17.80 4.90
CA LYS A 31 29.30 -16.87 4.36
C LYS A 31 28.75 -16.20 3.11
N GLY A 32 28.72 -14.87 3.12
CA GLY A 32 28.66 -14.00 1.95
C GLY A 32 27.54 -14.30 0.95
N VAL A 33 26.38 -13.68 1.14
CA VAL A 33 25.34 -13.61 0.10
C VAL A 33 25.41 -12.24 -0.52
N ASP A 34 25.65 -12.18 -1.83
CA ASP A 34 25.57 -10.97 -2.65
C ASP A 34 24.24 -10.24 -2.40
N GLU A 35 24.31 -8.94 -2.13
CA GLU A 35 23.18 -8.08 -1.78
C GLU A 35 22.09 -8.02 -2.87
N ASP A 36 22.43 -8.37 -4.12
CA ASP A 36 21.52 -8.36 -5.27
C ASP A 36 20.64 -9.62 -5.41
N SER A 37 20.89 -10.69 -4.65
CA SER A 37 20.17 -11.98 -4.81
C SER A 37 18.91 -12.13 -3.94
N PHE A 38 18.56 -11.14 -3.11
CA PHE A 38 17.53 -11.30 -2.07
C PHE A 38 16.08 -11.22 -2.55
N TRP A 39 15.82 -10.65 -3.73
CA TRP A 39 14.48 -10.23 -4.13
C TRP A 39 14.09 -10.75 -5.52
N GLN A 40 13.66 -12.01 -5.61
CA GLN A 40 13.08 -12.47 -6.88
C GLN A 40 11.74 -11.78 -7.15
N ARG A 41 11.68 -11.16 -8.33
CA ARG A 41 10.50 -10.61 -8.99
C ARG A 41 9.51 -11.75 -9.25
N VAL A 42 8.25 -11.58 -8.87
CA VAL A 42 7.15 -12.33 -9.48
C VAL A 42 6.64 -11.42 -10.57
N GLU A 43 6.58 -11.94 -11.80
CA GLU A 43 6.03 -11.22 -12.95
C GLU A 43 4.59 -10.82 -12.61
N VAL A 44 4.36 -9.51 -12.56
CA VAL A 44 3.02 -8.94 -12.55
C VAL A 44 2.60 -8.94 -14.01
N THR A 45 1.55 -9.69 -14.34
CA THR A 45 0.95 -9.63 -15.67
C THR A 45 0.53 -8.19 -15.94
N GLU A 46 1.08 -7.60 -16.99
CA GLU A 46 0.63 -6.32 -17.54
C GLU A 46 -0.86 -6.45 -17.79
N ALA A 47 -1.67 -5.76 -16.97
CA ALA A 47 -3.08 -5.60 -17.25
C ALA A 47 -3.18 -4.51 -18.32
N ASP A 48 -3.52 -4.93 -19.53
CA ASP A 48 -3.98 -4.04 -20.59
C ASP A 48 -5.10 -3.14 -20.01
N SER A 49 -4.80 -1.86 -19.75
CA SER A 49 -5.82 -0.93 -19.28
C SER A 49 -6.53 -0.32 -20.49
N ASP A 50 -7.35 -1.13 -21.15
CA ASP A 50 -8.45 -0.61 -21.95
C ASP A 50 -9.43 0.08 -21.01
N GLY A 51 -9.66 1.37 -21.25
CA GLY A 51 -10.46 2.23 -20.38
C GLY A 51 -11.92 1.78 -20.29
N ASN A 52 -12.31 1.19 -19.16
CA ASN A 52 -13.61 1.41 -18.52
C ASN A 52 -13.70 0.65 -17.19
N ALA A 53 -14.45 1.23 -16.24
CA ALA A 53 -14.81 0.67 -14.94
C ALA A 53 -13.71 0.69 -13.84
N SER A 54 -14.15 1.01 -12.63
CA SER A 54 -13.33 1.10 -11.42
C SER A 54 -12.56 -0.19 -11.15
N ASP A 55 -11.22 -0.12 -11.20
CA ASP A 55 -10.34 -1.26 -10.91
C ASP A 55 -10.41 -1.64 -9.44
N VAL A 56 -10.39 -2.92 -9.10
CA VAL A 56 -10.32 -3.31 -7.67
C VAL A 56 -8.96 -2.89 -7.10
N TYR A 57 -8.94 -2.22 -5.95
CA TYR A 57 -7.70 -1.86 -5.26
C TYR A 57 -6.92 -3.12 -4.89
N GLN A 58 -5.71 -3.27 -5.46
CA GLN A 58 -4.84 -4.41 -5.20
C GLN A 58 -3.83 -4.06 -4.11
N GLN A 59 -3.65 -4.97 -3.15
CA GLN A 59 -2.66 -4.84 -2.09
C GLN A 59 -1.36 -5.54 -2.52
N ALA A 60 -0.21 -4.93 -2.22
CA ALA A 60 1.09 -5.55 -2.48
C ALA A 60 1.22 -6.81 -1.62
N THR A 61 1.34 -7.95 -2.30
CA THR A 61 1.53 -9.26 -1.67
C THR A 61 2.70 -9.97 -2.34
N PHE A 62 3.75 -10.24 -1.59
CA PHE A 62 4.90 -11.04 -2.03
C PHE A 62 5.64 -11.59 -0.84
N ARG A 63 6.50 -12.59 -1.08
CA ARG A 63 7.29 -13.23 -0.02
C ARG A 63 8.70 -12.66 0.01
N VAL A 64 9.18 -12.39 1.22
CA VAL A 64 10.59 -12.12 1.51
C VAL A 64 11.28 -13.43 1.83
N ARG A 65 12.40 -13.74 1.17
CA ARG A 65 13.22 -14.92 1.49
C ARG A 65 14.47 -14.48 2.25
N GLY A 66 14.94 -15.32 3.18
CA GLY A 66 16.21 -15.10 3.87
C GLY A 66 16.20 -14.01 4.94
N PHE A 67 15.03 -13.48 5.32
CA PHE A 67 14.89 -12.53 6.43
C PHE A 67 13.87 -13.04 7.44
N ILE A 68 14.25 -13.02 8.72
CA ILE A 68 13.39 -13.33 9.86
C ILE A 68 13.45 -12.11 10.78
N GLY A 69 12.35 -11.36 10.83
CA GLY A 69 12.23 -10.15 11.65
C GLY A 69 11.04 -9.31 11.22
N GLY A 70 10.78 -8.24 11.96
CA GLY A 70 9.79 -7.23 11.59
C GLY A 70 10.40 -6.08 10.81
N PRO A 71 9.57 -5.12 10.35
CA PRO A 71 10.06 -3.92 9.68
C PRO A 71 11.04 -3.10 10.52
N ALA A 72 10.99 -3.24 11.86
CA ALA A 72 11.89 -2.55 12.78
C ALA A 72 13.33 -3.07 12.69
N ASP A 73 13.52 -4.32 12.28
CA ASP A 73 14.83 -5.00 12.20
C ASP A 73 15.49 -4.80 10.83
N LEU A 74 14.77 -4.24 9.86
CA LEU A 74 15.34 -3.88 8.56
C LEU A 74 16.27 -2.67 8.69
N THR A 75 17.38 -2.73 7.96
CA THR A 75 18.19 -1.54 7.66
C THR A 75 17.39 -0.57 6.81
N THR A 76 17.79 0.71 6.78
CA THR A 76 17.11 1.73 5.96
C THR A 76 17.09 1.34 4.48
N SER A 77 18.19 0.77 3.97
CA SER A 77 18.29 0.31 2.58
C SER A 77 17.31 -0.82 2.27
N GLN A 78 17.24 -1.84 3.13
CA GLN A 78 16.29 -2.95 2.94
C GLN A 78 14.84 -2.47 3.04
N LEU A 79 14.54 -1.55 3.95
CA LEU A 79 13.20 -0.96 4.05
C LEU A 79 12.86 -0.13 2.81
N ALA A 80 13.81 0.63 2.26
CA ALA A 80 13.63 1.38 1.03
C ALA A 80 13.36 0.44 -0.18
N GLN A 81 14.10 -0.65 -0.30
CA GLN A 81 13.85 -1.66 -1.35
C GLN A 81 12.46 -2.30 -1.22
N LEU A 82 12.07 -2.69 0.00
CA LEU A 82 10.75 -3.24 0.28
C LEU A 82 9.64 -2.22 -0.04
N MET A 83 9.84 -0.97 0.37
CA MET A 83 8.92 0.14 0.11
C MET A 83 8.77 0.41 -1.38
N GLN A 84 9.87 0.45 -2.15
CA GLN A 84 9.81 0.65 -3.60
C GLN A 84 8.88 -0.38 -4.25
N ARG A 85 9.03 -1.65 -3.91
CA ARG A 85 8.17 -2.73 -4.44
C ARG A 85 6.70 -2.58 -4.06
N ILE A 86 6.42 -2.06 -2.87
CA ILE A 86 5.04 -1.76 -2.45
C ILE A 86 4.48 -0.63 -3.31
N VAL A 87 5.26 0.44 -3.50
CA VAL A 87 4.87 1.59 -4.32
C VAL A 87 4.66 1.16 -5.77
N ASP A 88 5.52 0.33 -6.35
CA ASP A 88 5.38 -0.17 -7.73
C ASP A 88 4.02 -0.86 -7.97
N VAL A 89 3.44 -1.49 -6.95
CA VAL A 89 2.13 -2.16 -7.04
C VAL A 89 0.98 -1.24 -6.66
N GLU A 90 1.13 -0.44 -5.61
CA GLU A 90 0.02 0.29 -4.98
C GLU A 90 -0.01 1.78 -5.33
N SER A 91 0.89 2.30 -6.16
CA SER A 91 0.97 3.74 -6.45
C SER A 91 -0.34 4.32 -7.04
N PRO A 92 -0.89 5.40 -6.49
CA PRO A 92 -0.45 6.13 -5.29
C PRO A 92 -0.80 5.39 -4.00
N VAL A 93 0.08 5.38 -3.01
CA VAL A 93 -0.15 4.69 -1.73
C VAL A 93 0.10 5.59 -0.53
N HIS A 94 -0.79 5.53 0.45
CA HIS A 94 -0.67 6.30 1.69
C HIS A 94 0.49 5.77 2.55
N THR A 95 1.27 6.67 3.15
CA THR A 95 2.49 6.34 3.93
C THR A 95 2.23 5.35 5.07
N ASP A 96 1.14 5.53 5.83
CA ASP A 96 0.73 4.54 6.85
C ASP A 96 0.46 3.14 6.27
N GLU A 97 -0.11 3.04 5.06
CA GLU A 97 -0.36 1.74 4.43
C GLU A 97 0.94 1.07 4.00
N ILE A 98 1.94 1.82 3.53
CA ILE A 98 3.28 1.26 3.27
C ILE A 98 3.82 0.55 4.52
N GLY A 99 3.70 1.18 5.68
CA GLY A 99 4.10 0.56 6.96
C GLY A 99 3.29 -0.71 7.28
N ARG A 100 1.97 -0.70 7.05
CA ARG A 100 1.10 -1.89 7.24
C ARG A 100 1.45 -3.02 6.27
N ARG A 101 1.80 -2.68 5.02
CA ARG A 101 2.25 -3.65 4.01
C ARG A 101 3.56 -4.28 4.41
N CYS A 102 4.52 -3.49 4.91
CA CYS A 102 5.77 -4.04 5.43
C CYS A 102 5.50 -5.09 6.53
N ILE A 103 4.61 -4.80 7.48
CA ILE A 103 4.23 -5.74 8.55
C ILE A 103 3.57 -7.00 7.97
N THR A 104 2.64 -6.83 7.05
CA THR A 104 1.88 -7.93 6.43
C THR A 104 2.80 -8.85 5.63
N ILE A 105 3.70 -8.28 4.82
CA ILE A 105 4.65 -8.99 3.97
C ILE A 105 5.69 -9.76 4.80
N LEU A 106 6.15 -9.17 5.91
CA LEU A 106 7.11 -9.81 6.83
C LEU A 106 6.46 -10.75 7.85
N GLY A 107 5.13 -10.70 7.97
CA GLY A 107 4.35 -11.55 8.87
C GLY A 107 4.47 -11.20 10.36
N GLN A 108 5.18 -10.14 10.73
CA GLN A 108 5.36 -9.74 12.13
C GLN A 108 5.60 -8.24 12.30
N GLY A 109 5.28 -7.73 13.50
CA GLY A 109 5.48 -6.34 13.88
C GLY A 109 4.16 -5.59 14.12
N ARG A 110 4.29 -4.28 14.37
CA ARG A 110 3.16 -3.38 14.65
C ARG A 110 3.43 -2.00 14.06
N LEU A 111 2.37 -1.33 13.64
CA LEU A 111 2.48 0.04 13.14
C LEU A 111 2.58 1.00 14.33
N VAL A 112 3.81 1.24 14.78
CA VAL A 112 4.16 2.18 15.85
C VAL A 112 4.80 3.45 15.28
N ALA A 113 4.87 4.51 16.09
CA ALA A 113 5.42 5.81 15.66
C ALA A 113 6.84 5.70 15.08
N SER A 114 7.70 4.86 15.65
CA SER A 114 9.06 4.65 15.15
C SER A 114 9.08 4.03 13.75
N LEU A 115 8.20 3.07 13.46
CA LEU A 115 8.08 2.49 12.13
C LEU A 115 7.57 3.52 11.12
N LYS A 116 6.58 4.35 11.49
CA LYS A 116 6.11 5.44 10.63
C LYS A 116 7.26 6.39 10.24
N GLN A 117 8.09 6.79 11.20
CA GLN A 117 9.26 7.64 10.93
C GLN A 117 10.29 6.95 10.03
N LYS A 118 10.52 5.64 10.21
CA LYS A 118 11.39 4.86 9.32
C LYS A 118 10.85 4.83 7.88
N VAL A 119 9.54 4.65 7.68
CA VAL A 119 8.92 4.68 6.34
C VAL A 119 9.08 6.05 5.70
N VAL A 120 8.83 7.14 6.44
CA VAL A 120 9.03 8.51 5.92
C VAL A 120 10.50 8.74 5.53
N SER A 121 11.44 8.24 6.32
CA SER A 121 12.88 8.34 6.03
C SER A 121 13.25 7.56 4.77
N ALA A 122 12.70 6.35 4.60
CA ALA A 122 12.88 5.54 3.40
C ALA A 122 12.27 6.22 2.16
N ALA A 123 11.10 6.84 2.28
CA ALA A 123 10.48 7.63 1.22
C ALA A 123 11.37 8.78 0.76
N ALA A 124 11.95 9.52 1.72
CA ALA A 124 12.88 10.61 1.43
C ALA A 124 14.14 10.10 0.71
N GLN A 125 14.69 8.96 1.13
CA GLN A 125 15.83 8.33 0.45
C GLN A 125 15.49 7.96 -1.01
N LEU A 126 14.37 7.25 -1.23
CA LEU A 126 13.93 6.87 -2.58
C LEU A 126 13.64 8.08 -3.46
N GLN A 127 13.11 9.16 -2.88
CA GLN A 127 12.88 10.41 -3.60
C GLN A 127 14.20 11.08 -4.02
N GLN A 128 15.22 11.09 -3.15
CA GLN A 128 16.57 11.59 -3.49
C GLN A 128 17.21 10.77 -4.62
N GLN A 129 16.93 9.46 -4.66
CA GLN A 129 17.37 8.57 -5.74
C GLN A 129 16.54 8.73 -7.03
N GLY A 130 15.47 9.52 -7.01
CA GLY A 130 14.59 9.74 -8.15
C GLY A 130 13.67 8.57 -8.48
N LEU A 131 13.44 7.64 -7.55
CA LEU A 131 12.61 6.44 -7.79
C LEU A 131 11.12 6.66 -7.43
N VAL A 132 10.85 7.54 -6.47
CA VAL A 132 9.50 7.90 -6.04
C VAL A 132 9.32 9.40 -5.92
N VAL A 133 8.06 9.84 -5.81
CA VAL A 133 7.69 11.20 -5.40
C VAL A 133 6.83 11.09 -4.14
N HIS A 134 7.12 11.88 -3.12
CA HIS A 134 6.29 11.99 -1.93
C HIS A 134 5.52 13.31 -1.96
N ARG A 135 4.17 13.25 -1.96
CA ARG A 135 3.28 14.43 -1.93
C ARG A 135 2.26 14.29 -0.81
N GLY A 136 2.33 15.18 0.18
CA GLY A 136 1.47 15.10 1.37
C GLY A 136 1.68 13.77 2.08
N ASP A 137 0.59 13.02 2.29
CA ASP A 137 0.62 11.71 2.96
C ASP A 137 0.82 10.53 1.99
N PHE A 138 0.97 10.78 0.69
CA PHE A 138 1.00 9.77 -0.35
C PHE A 138 2.36 9.68 -1.06
N VAL A 139 2.74 8.45 -1.42
CA VAL A 139 3.93 8.14 -2.20
C VAL A 139 3.52 7.61 -3.57
N TYR A 140 4.22 8.08 -4.58
CA TYR A 140 3.97 7.84 -6.00
C TYR A 140 5.21 7.24 -6.66
N THR A 141 5.06 6.39 -7.67
CA THR A 141 6.16 6.10 -8.60
C THR A 141 6.58 7.37 -9.33
N LYS A 142 7.87 7.50 -9.67
CA LYS A 142 8.42 8.73 -10.24
C LYS A 142 7.72 9.18 -11.52
N GLU A 143 7.41 8.23 -12.39
CA GLU A 143 6.89 8.47 -13.74
C GLU A 143 5.36 8.39 -13.81
N GLN A 144 4.67 8.43 -12.66
CA GLN A 144 3.22 8.30 -12.64
C GLN A 144 2.54 9.51 -13.30
N SER A 145 1.99 9.28 -14.49
CA SER A 145 1.14 10.22 -15.22
C SER A 145 -0.35 9.82 -15.19
N TYR A 146 -0.64 8.53 -14.99
CA TYR A 146 -2.00 7.99 -14.90
C TYR A 146 -2.37 7.64 -13.45
N PHE A 147 -3.60 7.99 -13.05
CA PHE A 147 -4.14 7.73 -11.72
C PHE A 147 -5.40 6.87 -11.82
N PRO A 148 -5.33 5.59 -11.41
CA PRO A 148 -6.44 4.66 -11.55
C PRO A 148 -7.58 5.00 -10.59
N VAL A 149 -8.83 4.80 -11.02
CA VAL A 149 -9.99 4.90 -10.12
C VAL A 149 -10.20 3.54 -9.48
N ARG A 150 -9.73 3.37 -8.23
CA ARG A 150 -9.74 2.06 -7.58
C ARG A 150 -10.93 1.85 -6.62
N ASN A 151 -11.71 0.81 -6.85
CA ASN A 151 -12.78 0.35 -5.96
C ASN A 151 -12.20 -0.31 -4.70
N ARG A 152 -12.73 0.08 -3.53
CA ARG A 152 -12.26 -0.38 -2.22
C ARG A 152 -13.34 -1.08 -1.41
N ARG A 153 -14.48 -1.42 -2.03
CA ARG A 153 -15.66 -1.98 -1.35
C ARG A 153 -15.36 -3.32 -0.67
N GLU A 154 -14.68 -4.20 -1.38
CA GLU A 154 -14.38 -5.59 -0.97
C GLU A 154 -13.16 -5.71 -0.05
N LEU A 155 -12.52 -4.60 0.32
CA LEU A 155 -11.38 -4.63 1.23
C LEU A 155 -11.84 -4.87 2.67
N ASP A 156 -11.20 -5.83 3.35
CA ASP A 156 -11.47 -6.13 4.76
C ASP A 156 -11.11 -4.95 5.68
N ASN A 157 -10.07 -4.19 5.33
CA ASN A 157 -9.62 -3.06 6.13
C ASN A 157 -10.50 -1.83 5.92
N ALA A 158 -11.37 -1.53 6.88
CA ALA A 158 -12.24 -0.36 6.86
C ALA A 158 -11.49 0.99 6.78
N ASN A 159 -10.22 1.08 7.19
CA ASN A 159 -9.45 2.32 7.06
C ASN A 159 -9.17 2.67 5.59
N LEU A 160 -8.98 1.68 4.71
CA LEU A 160 -8.76 1.91 3.29
C LEU A 160 -9.99 2.53 2.62
N ARG A 161 -11.19 2.35 3.19
CA ARG A 161 -12.42 2.98 2.72
C ARG A 161 -12.63 4.42 3.21
N LYS A 162 -11.71 4.98 4.00
CA LYS A 162 -11.76 6.40 4.41
C LYS A 162 -11.18 7.26 3.30
N VAL A 163 -11.78 8.43 3.07
CA VAL A 163 -11.30 9.37 2.04
C VAL A 163 -9.85 9.82 2.26
N SER A 164 -9.36 9.86 3.50
CA SER A 164 -7.96 10.19 3.80
C SER A 164 -6.96 9.16 3.27
N TYR A 165 -7.41 7.97 2.86
CA TYR A 165 -6.60 6.91 2.26
C TYR A 165 -6.80 6.80 0.74
N ILE A 166 -7.55 7.72 0.14
CA ILE A 166 -7.71 7.85 -1.32
C ILE A 166 -6.87 9.04 -1.76
N ALA A 167 -5.99 8.85 -2.73
CA ALA A 167 -5.15 9.95 -3.20
C ALA A 167 -6.01 11.03 -3.87
N PRO A 168 -5.67 12.33 -3.71
CA PRO A 168 -6.40 13.42 -4.36
C PRO A 168 -6.55 13.23 -5.87
N GLU A 169 -5.53 12.69 -6.53
CA GLU A 169 -5.51 12.45 -7.96
C GLU A 169 -6.46 11.32 -8.38
N GLU A 170 -6.60 10.25 -7.58
CA GLU A 170 -7.63 9.22 -7.82
C GLU A 170 -9.03 9.78 -7.64
N LEU A 171 -9.23 10.64 -6.63
CA LEU A 171 -10.52 11.26 -6.37
C LEU A 171 -10.92 12.19 -7.53
N ARG A 172 -9.96 12.97 -8.05
CA ARG A 172 -10.15 13.83 -9.23
C ARG A 172 -10.47 13.00 -10.47
N ALA A 173 -9.73 11.91 -10.71
CA ALA A 173 -10.00 11.00 -11.81
C ALA A 173 -11.41 10.40 -11.72
N ALA A 174 -11.87 10.03 -10.52
CA ALA A 174 -13.21 9.51 -10.30
C ALA A 174 -14.30 10.56 -10.58
N VAL A 175 -14.08 11.81 -10.16
CA VAL A 175 -14.99 12.94 -10.46
C VAL A 175 -15.10 13.17 -11.97
N LEU A 176 -13.97 13.24 -12.67
CA LEU A 176 -13.94 13.41 -14.13
C LEU A 176 -14.64 12.26 -14.85
N THR A 177 -14.40 11.02 -14.41
CA THR A 177 -15.04 9.82 -14.97
C THR A 177 -16.56 9.92 -14.84
N VAL A 178 -17.07 10.25 -13.65
CA VAL A 178 -18.51 10.39 -13.41
C VAL A 178 -19.14 11.49 -14.27
N ILE A 179 -18.52 12.67 -14.37
CA ILE A 179 -19.05 13.80 -15.16
C ILE A 179 -19.04 13.47 -16.66
N THR A 180 -18.02 12.72 -17.11
CA THR A 180 -17.93 12.27 -18.51
C THR A 180 -19.01 11.23 -18.84
N GLU A 181 -19.26 10.29 -17.93
CA GLU A 181 -20.28 9.23 -18.11
C GLU A 181 -21.71 9.75 -17.93
N HIS A 182 -21.92 10.73 -17.04
CA HIS A 182 -23.24 11.25 -16.66
C HIS A 182 -23.35 12.73 -16.99
N ILE A 183 -23.56 13.03 -18.27
CA ILE A 183 -23.69 14.40 -18.78
C ILE A 183 -24.81 15.14 -18.03
N GLY A 184 -24.47 16.29 -17.43
CA GLY A 184 -25.46 17.13 -16.75
C GLY A 184 -25.85 16.64 -15.36
N THR A 185 -24.96 15.92 -14.68
CA THR A 185 -25.06 15.57 -13.24
C THR A 185 -24.91 16.83 -12.38
N ASP A 186 -25.69 16.92 -11.29
CA ASP A 186 -25.42 17.95 -10.26
C ASP A 186 -24.35 17.49 -9.26
N GLU A 187 -23.97 18.38 -8.34
CA GLU A 187 -22.92 18.13 -7.35
C GLU A 187 -23.27 16.94 -6.43
N ALA A 188 -24.53 16.79 -6.02
CA ALA A 188 -24.96 15.75 -5.08
C ALA A 188 -25.05 14.37 -5.76
N GLU A 189 -25.55 14.35 -7.00
CA GLU A 189 -25.51 13.17 -7.88
C GLU A 189 -24.07 12.73 -8.13
N THR A 190 -23.17 13.69 -8.42
CA THR A 190 -21.74 13.43 -8.63
C THR A 190 -21.12 12.77 -7.41
N MET A 191 -21.30 13.35 -6.21
CA MET A 191 -20.76 12.77 -4.96
C MET A 191 -21.23 11.34 -4.74
N SER A 192 -22.51 11.07 -4.97
CA SER A 192 -23.10 9.75 -4.75
C SER A 192 -22.53 8.71 -5.73
N SER A 193 -22.36 9.10 -7.00
CA SER A 193 -21.77 8.27 -8.04
C SER A 193 -20.28 8.00 -7.79
N VAL A 194 -19.50 9.02 -7.40
CA VAL A 194 -18.08 8.87 -7.05
C VAL A 194 -17.90 7.95 -5.84
N ALA A 195 -18.74 8.10 -4.80
CA ALA A 195 -18.70 7.23 -3.62
C ALA A 195 -18.93 5.76 -3.99
N LYS A 196 -19.92 5.51 -4.86
CA LYS A 196 -20.23 4.16 -5.37
C LYS A 196 -19.07 3.60 -6.20
N MET A 197 -18.50 4.40 -7.10
CA MET A 197 -17.40 4.02 -7.97
C MET A 197 -16.14 3.65 -7.17
N LEU A 198 -15.79 4.41 -6.13
CA LEU A 198 -14.66 4.13 -5.24
C LEU A 198 -14.95 3.07 -4.17
N GLY A 199 -16.21 2.67 -3.99
CA GLY A 199 -16.61 1.68 -2.99
C GLY A 199 -16.50 2.20 -1.55
N VAL A 200 -16.77 3.50 -1.34
CA VAL A 200 -16.69 4.18 -0.04
C VAL A 200 -18.02 4.79 0.39
N SER A 201 -18.16 5.13 1.67
CA SER A 201 -19.36 5.81 2.16
C SER A 201 -19.36 7.30 1.76
N ASN A 202 -20.51 7.82 1.33
CA ASN A 202 -20.73 9.24 1.03
C ASN A 202 -20.83 10.12 2.31
N SER A 203 -19.83 10.03 3.17
CA SER A 203 -19.72 10.71 4.47
C SER A 203 -19.36 12.20 4.32
N GLN A 204 -19.59 13.02 5.34
CA GLN A 204 -19.26 14.45 5.29
C GLN A 204 -17.78 14.74 4.90
N PRO A 205 -16.77 14.03 5.45
CA PRO A 205 -15.38 14.22 5.02
C PRO A 205 -15.18 13.91 3.53
N PHE A 206 -15.85 12.88 3.02
CA PHE A 206 -15.79 12.50 1.62
C PHE A 206 -16.42 13.56 0.72
N GLN A 207 -17.62 14.04 1.07
CA GLN A 207 -18.30 15.12 0.35
C GLN A 207 -17.42 16.37 0.27
N ASN A 208 -16.78 16.77 1.37
CA ASN A 208 -15.89 17.93 1.41
C ASN A 208 -14.69 17.75 0.46
N ALA A 209 -14.10 16.54 0.42
CA ALA A 209 -12.99 16.24 -0.48
C ALA A 209 -13.43 16.28 -1.96
N VAL A 210 -14.61 15.73 -2.28
CA VAL A 210 -15.16 15.80 -3.64
C VAL A 210 -15.45 17.24 -4.06
N ARG A 211 -16.02 18.07 -3.18
CA ARG A 211 -16.22 19.50 -3.45
C ARG A 211 -14.92 20.23 -3.74
N SER A 212 -13.88 19.96 -2.93
CA SER A 212 -12.56 20.54 -3.16
C SER A 212 -11.98 20.09 -4.52
N ALA A 213 -12.21 18.84 -4.91
CA ALA A 213 -11.80 18.32 -6.21
C ALA A 213 -12.56 19.01 -7.37
N ILE A 214 -13.88 19.16 -7.27
CA ILE A 214 -14.71 19.88 -8.24
C ILE A 214 -14.26 21.33 -8.39
N ALA A 215 -14.05 22.03 -7.27
CA ALA A 215 -13.59 23.42 -7.28
C ALA A 215 -12.22 23.56 -7.96
N SER A 216 -11.28 22.65 -7.68
CA SER A 216 -9.95 22.65 -8.31
C SER A 216 -10.04 22.36 -9.81
N LEU A 217 -10.82 21.36 -10.22
CA LEU A 217 -11.03 21.02 -11.63
C LEU A 217 -11.71 22.16 -12.41
N THR A 218 -12.60 22.90 -11.77
CA THR A 218 -13.25 24.09 -12.37
C THR A 218 -12.25 25.23 -12.57
N GLN A 219 -11.38 25.48 -11.59
CA GLN A 219 -10.31 26.49 -11.70
C GLN A 219 -9.30 26.15 -12.80
N GLU A 220 -9.05 24.86 -13.03
CA GLU A 220 -8.18 24.36 -14.09
C GLU A 220 -8.87 24.27 -15.46
N HIS A 221 -10.14 24.67 -15.57
CA HIS A 221 -10.97 24.56 -16.78
C HIS A 221 -11.15 23.12 -17.29
N ALA A 222 -10.91 22.10 -16.45
CA ALA A 222 -11.13 20.70 -16.80
C ALA A 222 -12.61 20.30 -16.76
N ILE A 223 -13.40 21.02 -15.96
CA ILE A 223 -14.87 20.93 -15.91
C ILE A 223 -15.46 22.32 -15.86
N GLU A 224 -16.74 22.42 -16.21
CA GLU A 224 -17.49 23.66 -16.20
C GLU A 224 -18.91 23.44 -15.65
N GLU A 225 -19.37 24.41 -14.86
CA GLU A 225 -20.71 24.42 -14.29
C GLU A 225 -21.63 25.30 -15.13
N ARG A 226 -22.73 24.72 -15.61
CA ARG A 226 -23.76 25.42 -16.40
C ARG A 226 -25.13 25.10 -15.82
N ALA A 227 -25.84 26.13 -15.36
CA ALA A 227 -27.18 26.00 -14.77
C ALA A 227 -27.27 24.97 -13.61
N GLY A 228 -26.24 24.91 -12.75
CA GLY A 228 -26.19 23.99 -11.60
C GLY A 228 -25.86 22.53 -11.96
N LYS A 229 -25.46 22.28 -13.20
CA LYS A 229 -25.02 20.97 -13.69
C LYS A 229 -23.56 21.03 -14.15
N LEU A 230 -22.84 19.92 -13.98
CA LEU A 230 -21.42 19.79 -14.30
C LEU A 230 -21.21 19.15 -15.67
N PHE A 231 -20.26 19.68 -16.42
CA PHE A 231 -19.85 19.23 -17.75
C PHE A 231 -18.33 19.18 -17.85
N VAL A 232 -17.80 18.35 -18.74
CA VAL A 232 -16.37 18.37 -19.08
C VAL A 232 -16.05 19.68 -19.80
N GLY A 233 -14.92 20.30 -19.43
CA GLY A 233 -14.44 21.54 -20.04
C GLY A 233 -14.15 21.35 -21.54
N GLY A 234 -14.66 22.26 -22.36
CA GLY A 234 -14.40 22.32 -23.81
C GLY A 234 -13.05 22.89 -24.19
#